data_AF-A0A7Y1Z0U5-F1
#
_entry.id   AF-A0A7Y1Z0U5-F1
#
_cell.length_a   1.000
_cell.length_b   1.000
_cell.length_c   1.000
_cell.angle_alpha   90.00
_cell.angle_beta   90.00
_cell.angle_gamma   90.00
#
_symmetry.space_group_name_H-M   'P 1'
#
loop_
_entity.id
_entity.type
_entity.pdbx_description
1 polymer ?
#
loop_
_entity_poly.entity_id
_entity_poly.type
_entity_poly.pdbx_seq_one_letter_code
_entity_poly.pdbx_strand_id
1 'polypeptide(L)' 'FKASIYILDQRLRADALRVSLFRQVASGQSWKDAPVSDGSERKLEDQILTRARQMRIAGIEG' A
#
# COMPACT_ATOMS: atom_id res chain seq x y z
N PHE A 1 -6.72 11.04 1.36
CA PHE A 1 -5.89 9.87 1.74
C PHE A 1 -4.58 9.97 0.97
N LYS A 2 -3.43 9.93 1.65
CA LYS A 2 -2.12 9.93 1.01
C LYS A 2 -1.41 8.62 1.40
N ALA A 3 -1.13 7.78 0.42
CA ALA A 3 -0.41 6.53 0.66
C ALA A 3 1.04 6.71 0.20
N SER A 4 2.00 6.38 1.06
CA SER A 4 3.43 6.34 0.71
C SER A 4 3.87 4.88 0.75
N ILE A 5 4.20 4.34 -0.41
CA ILE A 5 4.58 2.92 -0.56
C ILE A 5 6.08 2.88 -0.86
N TYR A 6 6.83 2.16 -0.03
CA TYR A 6 8.26 1.94 -0.23
C TYR A 6 8.50 0.48 -0.59
N ILE A 7 9.04 0.24 -1.78
CA ILE A 7 9.43 -1.09 -2.25
C ILE A 7 10.91 -1.28 -1.89
N LEU A 8 11.21 -2.21 -0.98
CA LEU A 8 12.56 -2.40 -0.44
C LEU A 8 13.36 -3.47 -1.21
N ASP A 9 12.69 -4.39 -1.91
CA ASP A 9 13.33 -5.40 -2.75
C ASP A 9 12.49 -5.67 -4.01
N GLN A 10 13.17 -5.93 -5.13
CA GLN A 10 12.55 -6.34 -6.40
C GLN A 10 12.00 -7.77 -6.34
N ARG A 11 12.49 -8.58 -5.42
CA ARG A 11 11.91 -9.88 -5.08
C ARG A 11 10.68 -9.61 -4.23
N LEU A 12 9.52 -9.52 -4.87
CA LEU A 12 8.15 -9.43 -4.30
C LEU A 12 7.85 -10.57 -3.29
N ARG A 13 8.62 -10.65 -2.21
CA ARG A 13 8.37 -11.49 -1.06
C ARG A 13 7.57 -10.64 -0.07
N ALA A 14 6.67 -11.28 0.67
CA ALA A 14 5.74 -10.58 1.57
C ALA A 14 6.44 -9.81 2.70
N ASP A 15 7.73 -10.04 2.93
CA ASP A 15 8.57 -9.35 3.90
C ASP A 15 9.34 -8.15 3.33
N ALA A 16 9.27 -7.91 2.02
CA ALA A 16 10.11 -6.93 1.34
C ALA A 16 9.39 -5.64 0.89
N LEU A 17 8.12 -5.47 1.26
CA LEU A 17 7.34 -4.27 0.98
C LEU A 17 7.05 -3.55 2.31
N ARG A 18 7.36 -2.26 2.39
CA ARG A 18 6.95 -1.43 3.54
C ARG A 18 5.91 -0.42 3.07
N VAL A 19 4.66 -0.64 3.46
CA VAL A 19 3.55 0.26 3.19
C VAL A 19 3.38 1.20 4.39
N SER A 20 3.36 2.51 4.17
CA SER A 20 3.06 3.49 5.21
C SER A 20 1.85 4.32 4.77
N LEU A 21 0.74 4.18 5.48
CA LEU A 21 -0.51 4.82 5.11
C LEU A 21 -0.72 6.06 5.95
N PHE A 22 -0.92 7.22 5.31
CA PHE A 22 -1.17 8.47 6.01
C PHE A 22 -2.53 9.05 5.63
N ARG A 23 -3.43 9.09 6.60
CA ARG A 23 -4.77 9.63 6.39
C ARG A 23 -4.86 11.00 7.04
N GLN A 24 -5.21 12.01 6.25
CA GLN A 24 -5.64 13.29 6.76
C GLN A 24 -7.10 13.51 6.38
N VAL A 25 -7.90 14.02 7.31
CA VAL A 25 -9.25 14.51 7.03
C VAL A 25 -9.23 16.03 7.10
N ALA A 26 -9.91 16.67 6.15
CA ALA A 26 -10.17 18.09 6.22
C ALA A 26 -11.09 18.38 7.42
N SER A 27 -10.64 19.23 8.34
CA SER A 27 -11.36 19.71 9.51
C SER A 27 -11.34 21.24 9.49
N GLY A 28 -12.37 21.83 8.88
CA GLY A 28 -12.45 23.27 8.62
C GLY A 28 -11.33 23.73 7.67
N GLN A 29 -10.59 24.78 8.04
CA GLN A 29 -9.40 25.25 7.31
C GLN A 29 -8.13 24.41 7.53
N SER A 30 -8.16 23.35 8.35
CA SER A 30 -6.97 22.56 8.70
C SER A 30 -7.08 21.10 8.26
N TRP A 31 -5.96 20.51 7.86
CA TRP A 31 -5.85 19.07 7.68
C TRP A 31 -5.44 18.44 9.01
N LYS A 32 -6.25 17.52 9.53
CA LYS A 32 -5.91 16.77 10.74
C LYS A 32 -5.56 15.34 10.39
N ASP A 33 -4.49 14.86 10.99
CA ASP A 33 -4.09 13.46 10.92
C ASP A 33 -5.18 12.61 11.55
N ALA A 34 -5.55 11.57 10.84
CA ALA A 34 -6.63 10.69 11.19
C ALA A 34 -6.06 9.29 11.34
N PRO A 35 -6.40 8.57 12.43
CA PRO A 35 -5.99 7.20 12.57
C PRO A 35 -6.51 6.40 11.39
N VAL A 36 -5.61 5.63 10.79
CA VAL A 36 -5.94 4.59 9.82
C VAL A 36 -6.18 3.33 10.64
N SER A 37 -7.28 2.63 10.37
CA SER A 37 -7.72 1.49 11.17
C SER A 37 -6.62 0.42 11.20
N ASP A 38 -6.33 -0.13 12.39
CA ASP A 38 -5.38 -1.23 12.57
C ASP A 38 -5.71 -2.37 11.59
N GLY A 39 -4.76 -2.66 10.70
CA GLY A 39 -4.91 -3.67 9.64
C GLY A 39 -5.18 -3.14 8.23
N SER A 40 -5.44 -1.84 8.06
CA SER A 40 -5.56 -1.22 6.73
C SER A 40 -4.26 -1.31 5.94
N GLU A 41 -3.13 -1.22 6.62
CA GLU A 41 -1.79 -1.32 6.03
C GLU A 41 -1.52 -2.74 5.51
N ARG A 42 -1.75 -3.76 6.35
CA ARG A 42 -1.59 -5.17 5.96
C ARG A 42 -2.52 -5.55 4.81
N LYS A 43 -3.78 -5.11 4.84
CA LYS A 43 -4.73 -5.37 3.75
C LYS A 43 -4.28 -4.73 2.44
N LEU A 44 -3.72 -3.53 2.50
CA LEU A 44 -3.18 -2.86 1.32
C LEU A 44 -1.93 -3.58 0.79
N GLU A 45 -1.07 -4.04 1.67
CA GLU A 45 0.10 -4.86 1.35
C GLU A 45 -0.30 -6.15 0.60
N ASP A 46 -1.25 -6.92 1.14
CA ASP A 46 -1.77 -8.13 0.51
C ASP A 46 -2.37 -7.85 -0.87
N GLN A 47 -3.10 -6.74 -1.02
CA GLN A 47 -3.68 -6.35 -2.31
C GLN A 47 -2.61 -5.96 -3.33
N ILE A 48 -1.57 -5.22 -2.91
CA ILE A 48 -0.45 -4.86 -3.78
C ILE A 48 0.29 -6.12 -4.25
N LEU A 49 0.60 -7.04 -3.34
CA LEU A 49 1.27 -8.31 -3.67
C LEU A 49 0.43 -9.15 -4.64
N THR A 50 -0.88 -9.23 -4.39
CA THR A 50 -1.82 -9.95 -5.27
C THR A 50 -1.81 -9.35 -6.68
N ARG A 51 -1.91 -8.01 -6.79
CA ARG A 51 -1.88 -7.31 -8.09
C ARG A 51 -0.54 -7.46 -8.79
N ALA A 52 0.57 -7.34 -8.08
CA ALA A 52 1.91 -7.54 -8.63
C ALA A 52 2.09 -8.96 -9.18
N ARG A 53 1.57 -9.97 -8.49
CA ARG A 53 1.60 -11.37 -8.96
C ARG A 53 0.74 -11.55 -10.22
N GLN A 54 -0.46 -10.97 -10.25
CA GLN A 54 -1.32 -11.00 -11.43
C GLN A 54 -0.64 -10.36 -12.64
N MET A 55 -0.04 -9.17 -12.47
CA MET A 55 0.69 -8.48 -13.54
C MET A 55 1.90 -9.30 -14.02
N ARG A 56 2.62 -9.96 -13.12
CA ARG A 56 3.73 -10.85 -13.49
C ARG A 56 3.25 -12.02 -14.34
N ILE A 57 2.13 -12.66 -14.00
CA ILE A 57 1.58 -13.77 -14.78
C ILE A 57 1.09 -13.27 -16.15
N ALA A 58 0.32 -12.18 -16.17
CA ALA A 58 -0.18 -11.60 -17.41
C ALA A 58 0.93 -11.13 -18.36
N GLY A 59 2.05 -10.62 -17.83
CA GLY A 59 3.22 -10.23 -18.62
C GLY A 59 4.08 -11.40 -19.11
N ILE A 60 3.84 -12.62 -18.62
CA ILE A 60 4.48 -13.86 -19.11
C ILE A 60 3.64 -14.48 -20.24
N GLU A 61 2.36 -14.12 -20.38
CA GLU A 61 1.46 -14.56 -21.47
C GLU A 61 1.48 -13.62 -22.70
N GLY A 62 2.40 -12.65 -22.76
CA GLY A 62 2.58 -11.70 -23.87
C GLY A 62 3.78 -12.00 -24.75
#